data_AF-A0A920PZG7-F1
#
_entry.id   AF-A0A920PZG7-F1
#
_cell.length_a   1.000
_cell.length_b   1.000
_cell.length_c   1.000
_cell.angle_alpha   90.00
_cell.angle_beta   90.00
_cell.angle_gamma   90.00
#
_symmetry.space_group_name_H-M   'P 1'
#
loop_
_entity.id
_entity.type
_entity.pdbx_description
1 polymer ?
#
loop_
_entity_poly.entity_id
_entity_poly.type
_entity_poly.pdbx_seq_one_letter_code
_entity_poly.pdbx_strand_id
1 'polypeptide(L)'
;MTNSPEIELMAHLIRRAGFGCNEDQLETYMAKGYDALVEELLNPELQEPFPEDLLYRYYPYFKIATALQSQQSHWILRMTSTNRPLEEKMVLFWHQIFATGFAKVENAPEMQRQIGCFVNSV
;
A
#
# COMPACT_ATOMS: atom_id res chain seq x y z
N MET A 1 23.88 1.29 -22.70
CA MET A 1 24.14 0.57 -21.44
C MET A 1 23.69 1.50 -20.35
N THR A 2 22.50 1.27 -19.81
CA THR A 2 21.97 2.01 -18.67
C THR A 2 22.90 1.83 -17.47
N ASN A 3 23.12 2.88 -16.68
CA ASN A 3 23.99 2.85 -15.51
C ASN A 3 23.46 1.81 -14.50
N SER A 4 24.06 0.62 -14.45
CA SER A 4 23.74 -0.46 -13.49
C SER A 4 23.57 0.05 -12.05
N PRO A 5 24.43 0.95 -11.53
CA PRO A 5 24.30 1.43 -10.15
C PRO A 5 23.02 2.23 -9.88
N GLU A 6 22.57 3.03 -10.84
CA GLU A 6 21.34 3.85 -10.68
C GLU A 6 20.10 2.96 -10.69
N ILE A 7 20.09 1.94 -11.55
CA ILE A 7 19.01 0.94 -11.59
C ILE A 7 18.97 0.16 -10.28
N GLU A 8 20.13 -0.30 -9.78
CA GLU A 8 20.22 -1.03 -8.51
C GLU A 8 19.73 -0.18 -7.33
N LEU A 9 20.10 1.10 -7.29
CA LEU A 9 19.66 2.05 -6.28
C LEU A 9 18.15 2.31 -6.35
N MET A 10 17.61 2.55 -7.53
CA MET A 10 16.17 2.76 -7.74
C MET A 10 15.36 1.52 -7.33
N ALA A 11 15.80 0.34 -7.78
CA ALA A 11 15.15 -0.91 -7.42
C ALA A 11 15.26 -1.19 -5.91
N HIS A 12 16.38 -0.79 -5.27
CA HIS A 12 16.52 -0.88 -3.82
C HIS A 12 15.52 0.03 -3.10
N LEU A 13 15.40 1.29 -3.51
CA LEU A 13 14.43 2.23 -2.95
C LEU A 13 13.02 1.63 -3.03
N ILE A 14 12.57 1.16 -4.19
CA ILE A 14 11.22 0.62 -4.34
C ILE A 14 10.98 -0.65 -3.53
N ARG A 15 11.98 -1.54 -3.39
CA ARG A 15 11.86 -2.70 -2.47
C ARG A 15 11.75 -2.28 -1.01
N ARG A 16 12.30 -1.13 -0.63
CA ARG A 16 12.25 -0.60 0.75
C ARG A 16 11.04 0.28 1.01
N ALA A 17 10.58 1.06 0.05
CA ALA A 17 9.42 1.95 0.17
C ALA A 17 8.10 1.30 -0.25
N GLY A 18 8.11 0.21 -1.02
CA GLY A 18 6.90 -0.47 -1.48
C GLY A 18 7.01 -1.99 -1.46
N PHE A 19 6.23 -2.65 -2.32
CA PHE A 19 6.18 -4.12 -2.43
C PHE A 19 7.01 -4.67 -3.60
N GLY A 20 7.92 -3.85 -4.15
CA GLY A 20 8.67 -4.14 -5.36
C GLY A 20 8.03 -3.54 -6.60
N CYS A 21 8.58 -3.85 -7.77
CA CYS A 21 8.08 -3.41 -9.06
C CYS A 21 8.47 -4.41 -10.16
N ASN A 22 7.73 -4.38 -11.26
CA ASN A 22 8.12 -5.05 -12.50
C ASN A 22 9.09 -4.17 -13.31
N GLU A 23 9.56 -4.68 -14.46
CA GLU A 23 10.52 -4.00 -15.34
C GLU A 23 9.96 -2.69 -15.90
N ASP A 24 8.74 -2.70 -16.44
CA ASP A 24 8.08 -1.50 -16.99
C ASP A 24 7.92 -0.37 -15.96
N GLN A 25 7.56 -0.73 -14.72
CA GLN A 25 7.48 0.21 -13.61
C GLN A 25 8.85 0.76 -13.23
N LEU A 26 9.88 -0.09 -13.23
CA LEU A 26 11.24 0.34 -12.94
C LEU A 26 11.75 1.33 -14.00
N GLU A 27 11.49 1.08 -15.28
CA GLU A 27 11.80 2.04 -16.36
C GLU A 27 11.07 3.37 -16.16
N THR A 28 9.79 3.33 -15.77
CA THR A 28 9.00 4.52 -15.46
C THR A 28 9.60 5.31 -14.29
N TYR A 29 10.02 4.64 -13.23
CA TYR A 29 10.68 5.27 -12.08
C TYR A 29 12.05 5.85 -12.45
N MET A 30 12.82 5.13 -13.27
CA MET A 30 14.10 5.62 -13.80
C MET A 30 13.94 6.87 -14.64
N ALA A 31 12.89 6.94 -15.48
CA ALA A 31 12.57 8.13 -16.27
C ALA A 31 12.14 9.33 -15.40
N LYS A 32 11.50 9.08 -14.26
CA LYS A 32 11.11 10.11 -13.28
C LYS A 32 12.32 10.68 -12.52
N GLY A 33 13.31 9.83 -12.23
CA GLY A 33 14.47 10.17 -11.44
C GLY A 33 14.26 9.95 -9.93
N TYR A 34 15.37 9.75 -9.21
CA TYR A 34 15.36 9.33 -7.82
C TYR A 34 14.70 10.35 -6.88
N ASP A 35 15.17 11.60 -6.90
CA ASP A 35 14.69 12.62 -5.95
C ASP A 35 13.21 12.93 -6.15
N ALA A 36 12.77 13.05 -7.40
CA ALA A 36 11.36 13.28 -7.72
C ALA A 36 10.46 12.12 -7.25
N LEU A 37 10.94 10.88 -7.35
CA LEU A 37 10.21 9.73 -6.83
C LEU A 37 10.17 9.70 -5.30
N VAL A 38 11.26 10.08 -4.63
CA VAL A 38 11.28 10.18 -3.16
C VAL A 38 10.27 11.23 -2.68
N GLU A 39 10.25 12.40 -3.31
CA GLU A 39 9.25 13.42 -2.99
C GLU A 39 7.83 12.92 -3.23
N GLU A 40 7.57 12.22 -4.35
CA GLU A 40 6.25 11.64 -4.62
C GLU A 40 5.85 10.57 -3.60
N LEU A 41 6.79 9.73 -3.14
CA LEU A 41 6.53 8.70 -2.14
C LEU A 41 6.23 9.29 -0.75
N LEU A 42 6.89 10.39 -0.39
CA LEU A 42 6.71 11.07 0.89
C LEU A 42 5.43 11.92 0.95
N ASN A 43 4.87 12.29 -0.20
CA ASN A 43 3.67 13.11 -0.33
C ASN A 43 2.56 12.32 -1.07
N PRO A 44 1.90 11.34 -0.42
CA PRO A 44 0.92 10.45 -1.04
C PRO A 44 -0.28 11.18 -1.66
N GLU A 45 -0.61 12.38 -1.19
CA GLU A 45 -1.63 13.26 -1.73
C GLU A 45 -1.36 13.74 -3.16
N LEU A 46 -0.10 13.66 -3.63
CA LEU A 46 0.25 13.93 -5.03
C LEU A 46 -0.20 12.82 -5.98
N GLN A 47 -0.69 11.71 -5.43
CA GLN A 47 -1.09 10.53 -6.18
C GLN A 47 -2.56 10.24 -5.97
N GLU A 48 -3.20 9.65 -6.98
CA GLU A 48 -4.60 9.25 -6.88
C GLU A 48 -4.82 8.24 -5.74
N PRO A 49 -5.85 8.43 -4.90
CA PRO A 49 -6.18 7.49 -3.85
C PRO A 49 -6.65 6.15 -4.43
N PHE A 50 -6.53 5.09 -3.64
CA PHE A 50 -7.08 3.80 -4.01
C PHE A 50 -8.61 3.89 -4.16
N PRO A 51 -9.21 3.46 -5.30
CA PRO A 51 -10.62 3.66 -5.60
C PRO A 51 -11.52 2.65 -4.86
N GLU A 52 -11.68 2.84 -3.55
CA GLU A 52 -12.48 1.96 -2.69
C GLU A 52 -13.95 1.88 -3.12
N ASP A 53 -14.52 2.97 -3.64
CA ASP A 53 -15.90 3.03 -4.10
C ASP A 53 -16.17 2.10 -5.29
N LEU A 54 -15.27 2.12 -6.29
CA LEU A 54 -15.29 1.19 -7.42
C LEU A 54 -15.10 -0.23 -6.94
N LEU A 55 -14.18 -0.45 -6.01
CA LEU A 55 -13.94 -1.77 -5.47
C LEU A 55 -15.19 -2.34 -4.78
N TYR A 56 -15.83 -1.57 -3.92
CA TYR A 56 -17.06 -1.98 -3.23
C TYR A 56 -18.25 -2.15 -4.16
N ARG A 57 -18.27 -1.48 -5.31
CA ARG A 57 -19.28 -1.71 -6.35
C ARG A 57 -19.16 -3.11 -6.96
N TYR A 58 -17.94 -3.57 -7.26
CA TYR A 58 -17.71 -4.89 -7.85
C TYR A 58 -17.65 -6.01 -6.81
N TYR A 59 -17.17 -5.71 -5.61
CA TYR A 59 -17.03 -6.65 -4.49
C TYR A 59 -17.68 -6.11 -3.21
N PRO A 60 -19.02 -6.07 -3.13
CA PRO A 60 -19.73 -5.50 -1.97
C PRO A 60 -19.38 -6.14 -0.64
N TYR A 61 -18.97 -7.42 -0.64
CA TYR A 61 -18.59 -8.16 0.56
C TYR A 61 -17.37 -7.57 1.28
N PHE A 62 -16.46 -6.89 0.56
CA PHE A 62 -15.32 -6.18 1.17
C PHE A 62 -15.74 -5.01 2.06
N LYS A 63 -16.90 -4.40 1.77
CA LYS A 63 -17.46 -3.31 2.58
C LYS A 63 -18.14 -3.82 3.84
N ILE A 64 -18.75 -5.01 3.78
CA ILE A 64 -19.50 -5.61 4.89
C ILE A 64 -18.53 -6.14 5.96
N ALA A 65 -17.35 -6.59 5.55
CA ALA A 65 -16.27 -7.00 6.44
C ALA A 65 -16.60 -8.11 7.45
N THR A 66 -17.55 -8.99 7.14
CA THR A 66 -17.97 -10.05 8.09
C THR A 66 -17.06 -11.27 8.13
N ALA A 67 -16.26 -11.51 7.08
CA ALA A 67 -15.35 -12.64 7.01
C ALA A 67 -13.88 -12.18 7.04
N LEU A 68 -13.04 -12.84 7.84
CA LEU A 68 -11.62 -12.54 7.92
C LEU A 68 -10.94 -12.64 6.54
N GLN A 69 -11.27 -13.68 5.78
CA GLN A 69 -10.72 -13.93 4.44
C GLN A 69 -11.09 -12.79 3.48
N SER A 70 -12.31 -12.26 3.58
CA SER A 70 -12.76 -11.10 2.80
C SER A 70 -11.88 -9.89 3.06
N GLN A 71 -11.55 -9.62 4.33
CA GLN A 71 -10.71 -8.46 4.68
C GLN A 71 -9.24 -8.64 4.31
N GLN A 72 -8.73 -9.86 4.43
CA GLN A 72 -7.39 -10.20 3.93
C GLN A 72 -7.29 -9.99 2.41
N SER A 73 -8.30 -10.42 1.65
CA SER A 73 -8.35 -10.20 0.19
C SER A 73 -8.46 -8.73 -0.17
N HIS A 74 -9.33 -7.97 0.52
CA HIS A 74 -9.47 -6.52 0.36
C HIS A 74 -8.11 -5.82 0.51
N TRP A 75 -7.38 -6.15 1.58
CA TRP A 75 -6.08 -5.58 1.88
C TRP A 75 -5.00 -5.92 0.87
N ILE A 76 -4.89 -7.19 0.50
CA ILE A 76 -3.90 -7.62 -0.48
C ILE A 76 -4.13 -6.86 -1.79
N LEU A 77 -5.39 -6.73 -2.22
CA LEU A 77 -5.72 -6.00 -3.43
C LEU A 77 -5.38 -4.51 -3.33
N ARG A 78 -5.67 -3.87 -2.20
CA ARG A 78 -5.27 -2.47 -1.93
C ARG A 78 -3.75 -2.32 -1.99
N MET A 79 -3.00 -3.15 -1.28
CA MET A 79 -1.53 -3.08 -1.21
C MET A 79 -0.85 -3.29 -2.56
N THR A 80 -1.41 -4.13 -3.44
CA THR A 80 -0.81 -4.43 -4.75
C THR A 80 -1.24 -3.50 -5.87
N SER A 81 -2.41 -2.86 -5.74
CA SER A 81 -3.02 -2.06 -6.81
C SER A 81 -3.06 -0.55 -6.50
N THR A 82 -2.63 -0.14 -5.30
CA THR A 82 -2.52 1.28 -4.95
C THR A 82 -1.41 1.96 -5.76
N ASN A 83 -1.56 3.26 -5.97
CA ASN A 83 -0.45 4.09 -6.44
C ASN A 83 0.46 4.52 -5.30
N ARG A 84 0.01 4.44 -4.03
CA ARG A 84 0.65 4.94 -2.80
C ARG A 84 1.33 3.85 -1.97
N PRO A 85 2.40 3.18 -2.47
CA PRO A 85 2.93 1.98 -1.83
C PRO A 85 3.57 2.24 -0.46
N LEU A 86 4.14 3.44 -0.24
CA LEU A 86 4.76 3.77 1.04
C LEU A 86 3.73 3.89 2.16
N GLU A 87 2.57 4.50 1.88
CA GLU A 87 1.44 4.58 2.80
C GLU A 87 1.02 3.18 3.26
N GLU A 88 0.77 2.27 2.32
CA GLU A 88 0.39 0.88 2.62
C GLU A 88 1.46 0.11 3.37
N LYS A 89 2.73 0.35 3.04
CA LYS A 89 3.85 -0.31 3.70
C LYS A 89 4.01 0.15 5.14
N MET A 90 3.81 1.43 5.41
CA MET A 90 3.79 1.98 6.77
C MET A 90 2.61 1.42 7.57
N VAL A 91 1.44 1.32 6.94
CA VAL A 91 0.27 0.67 7.54
C VAL A 91 0.57 -0.79 7.93
N LEU A 92 1.19 -1.57 7.03
CA LEU A 92 1.56 -2.95 7.30
C LEU A 92 2.61 -3.07 8.42
N PHE A 93 3.58 -2.16 8.46
CA PHE A 93 4.58 -2.09 9.53
C PHE A 93 3.90 -1.91 10.90
N TRP A 94 3.00 -0.92 11.00
CA TRP A 94 2.28 -0.65 12.24
C TRP A 94 1.30 -1.75 12.63
N HIS A 95 0.65 -2.39 11.65
CA HIS A 95 -0.23 -3.53 11.90
C HIS A 95 0.44 -4.67 12.68
N GLN A 96 1.75 -4.91 12.47
CA GLN A 96 2.49 -5.96 13.17
C GLN A 96 3.01 -5.56 14.56
N ILE A 97 2.95 -4.27 14.91
CA ILE A 97 3.49 -3.74 16.17
C ILE A 97 2.41 -3.65 17.25
N PHE A 98 1.16 -3.35 16.87
CA PHE A 98 0.08 -3.21 17.83
C PHE A 98 -0.39 -4.57 18.36
N ALA A 99 -0.73 -4.61 19.65
CA ALA A 99 -1.09 -5.84 20.38
C ALA A 99 -2.53 -6.35 20.13
N THR A 100 -3.18 -5.87 19.07
CA THR A 100 -4.55 -6.24 18.68
C THR A 100 -4.51 -7.21 17.51
N GLY A 101 -5.15 -8.35 17.67
CA GLY A 101 -5.26 -9.37 16.63
C GLY A 101 -6.70 -9.83 16.49
N PHE A 102 -7.09 -10.23 15.28
CA PHE A 102 -8.45 -10.66 15.00
C PHE A 102 -8.93 -11.76 15.96
N ALA A 103 -8.06 -12.71 16.32
CA ALA A 103 -8.38 -13.81 17.25
C ALA A 103 -8.81 -13.36 18.66
N LYS A 104 -8.55 -12.11 19.05
CA LYS A 104 -8.97 -11.54 20.34
C LYS A 104 -10.14 -10.56 20.21
N VAL A 105 -10.23 -9.87 19.07
CA VAL A 105 -11.24 -8.83 18.84
C VAL A 105 -12.51 -9.41 18.23
N GLU A 106 -12.38 -10.43 17.37
CA GLU A 106 -13.47 -11.12 16.65
C GLU A 106 -14.42 -10.18 15.88
N ASN A 107 -13.97 -8.97 15.59
CA ASN A 107 -14.73 -7.94 14.89
C ASN A 107 -13.85 -7.32 13.80
N ALA A 108 -14.04 -7.79 12.56
CA ALA A 108 -13.26 -7.35 11.41
C ALA A 108 -13.50 -5.87 11.02
N PRO A 109 -14.72 -5.30 11.12
CA PRO A 109 -14.94 -3.86 10.96
C PRO A 109 -14.08 -3.00 11.90
N GLU A 110 -14.00 -3.35 13.19
CA GLU A 110 -13.19 -2.59 14.15
C GLU A 110 -11.68 -2.71 13.89
N MET A 111 -11.22 -3.90 13.48
CA MET A 111 -9.84 -4.07 13.01
C MET A 111 -9.56 -3.14 11.82
N GLN A 112 -10.45 -3.10 10.82
CA GLN A 112 -10.28 -2.22 9.66
C GLN A 112 -10.26 -0.74 10.05
N ARG A 113 -11.09 -0.32 11.01
CA ARG A 113 -11.07 1.06 11.54
C ARG A 113 -9.75 1.40 12.20
N GLN A 114 -9.21 0.50 13.03
CA GLN A 114 -7.89 0.69 13.66
C GLN A 114 -6.82 0.93 12.59
N ILE A 115 -6.88 0.17 11.51
CA ILE A 115 -5.89 0.30 10.45
C ILE A 115 -6.10 1.59 9.64
N GLY A 116 -7.35 1.98 9.40
CA GLY A 116 -7.69 3.25 8.78
C GLY A 116 -7.14 4.47 9.53
N CYS A 117 -6.81 4.36 10.82
CA CYS A 117 -6.09 5.42 11.52
C CYS A 117 -4.71 5.67 10.89
N PHE A 118 -3.96 4.64 10.52
CA PHE A 118 -2.60 4.82 9.97
C PHE A 118 -2.57 5.37 8.54
N VAL A 119 -3.69 5.27 7.84
CA VAL A 119 -3.90 5.83 6.49
C VAL A 119 -4.27 7.31 6.54
N ASN A 120 -5.14 7.70 7.49
CA ASN A 120 -5.73 9.03 7.56
C ASN A 120 -5.09 9.96 8.62
N SER A 121 -3.94 9.60 9.19
CA SER A 121 -3.28 10.35 10.28
C SER A 121 -2.12 11.24 9.84
N VAL A 122 -2.03 11.60 8.56
CA VAL A 122 -1.09 12.62 8.06
C VAL A 122 -1.88 13.66 7.28
#